data_AF-A0A938BKA9-F1
#
_entry.id   AF-A0A938BKA9-F1
#
_cell.length_a   1.000
_cell.length_b   1.000
_cell.length_c   1.000
_cell.angle_alpha   90.00
_cell.angle_beta   90.00
_cell.angle_gamma   90.00
#
_symmetry.space_group_name_H-M   'P 1'
#
loop_
_entity.id
_entity.type
_entity.pdbx_description
1 polymer ?
#
loop_
_entity_poly.entity_id
_entity_poly.type
_entity_poly.pdbx_seq_one_letter_code
_entity_poly.pdbx_strand_id
1 'polypeptide(L)'
;MGTRRNLWALLPAAVAAGGLLASLSAPPAVAQTTSRVLRDKIDFLKTHASGLDRELQAARDAGLDAPLDRAAASLQLGKTYLDHADLLRSVRAETERVSFWTEMAEFTLREGALAMTPSRASEARGMLLDADAIPKTVAEVRTLVAQLANANFNMIFPEVMRRGYAIYPSRWLERDAEFKNAPDVFAELVKEAHRRGLEVHPWIWTFRVRSYDEKRDFGDPVLSKLPGLAARSEETQKPRFLSPAAPGSREFILRVVGDMIDRYDVDGLFLDYIRYDEETPDDWVSQTNYRLERFGNADPWAQIDRRDYQLWREEKVNRVVAEVAALMRTKSRQLSLSAATFRSESYSRKQKLQNWRHWD
;
A
#
# COMPACT_ATOMS: atom_id res chain seq x y z
N MET A 1 -43.86 9.66 14.65
CA MET A 1 -43.19 10.79 15.32
C MET A 1 -42.11 10.22 16.22
N GLY A 2 -40.84 10.54 15.94
CA GLY A 2 -39.69 9.98 16.64
C GLY A 2 -38.42 10.49 15.95
N THR A 3 -38.06 11.73 16.25
CA THR A 3 -36.88 12.45 15.75
C THR A 3 -35.59 11.71 16.12
N ARG A 4 -34.95 11.05 15.14
CA ARG A 4 -33.55 10.64 15.25
C ARG A 4 -32.68 11.88 15.09
N ARG A 5 -32.01 12.27 16.18
CA ARG A 5 -31.06 13.39 16.22
C ARG A 5 -29.88 13.10 15.29
N ASN A 6 -29.56 14.08 14.45
CA ASN A 6 -28.37 14.11 13.59
C ASN A 6 -27.09 14.06 14.45
N LEU A 7 -26.34 12.97 14.35
CA LEU A 7 -25.01 12.80 14.95
C LEU A 7 -23.87 13.46 14.13
N TRP A 8 -24.20 14.23 13.10
CA TRP A 8 -23.23 14.85 12.18
C TRP A 8 -22.77 16.26 12.59
N ALA A 9 -23.18 16.77 13.74
CA ALA A 9 -22.92 18.17 14.12
C ALA A 9 -21.72 18.40 15.07
N LEU A 10 -20.83 17.42 15.30
CA LEU A 10 -19.71 17.57 16.25
C LEU A 10 -18.32 17.22 15.69
N LEU A 11 -18.09 17.35 14.38
CA LEU A 11 -16.75 17.17 13.79
C LEU A 11 -16.18 18.49 13.25
N PRO A 12 -15.36 19.20 14.05
CA PRO A 12 -14.29 20.02 13.49
C PRO A 12 -12.87 19.66 13.98
N ALA A 13 -12.64 18.55 14.70
CA ALA A 13 -11.32 18.25 15.27
C ALA A 13 -10.46 17.21 14.51
N ALA A 14 -11.07 16.29 13.74
CA ALA A 14 -10.34 15.14 13.17
C ALA A 14 -9.59 15.43 11.86
N VAL A 15 -9.90 16.53 11.16
CA VAL A 15 -9.31 16.85 9.84
C VAL A 15 -7.96 17.57 9.97
N ALA A 16 -7.65 18.15 11.13
CA ALA A 16 -6.37 18.84 11.37
C ALA A 16 -5.18 17.88 11.62
N ALA A 17 -5.44 16.61 11.99
CA ALA A 17 -4.40 15.64 12.33
C ALA A 17 -3.62 15.10 11.11
N GLY A 18 -4.26 15.02 9.93
CA GLY A 18 -3.64 14.51 8.71
C GLY A 18 -2.57 15.45 8.11
N GLY A 19 -2.72 16.77 8.28
CA GLY A 19 -1.80 17.76 7.71
C GLY A 19 -0.45 17.89 8.44
N LEU A 20 -0.37 17.46 9.70
CA LEU A 20 0.84 17.63 10.53
C LEU A 20 1.79 16.41 10.49
N LEU A 21 1.33 15.25 10.03
CA LEU A 21 2.12 14.01 9.94
C LEU A 21 3.19 14.01 8.84
N ALA A 22 3.15 14.97 7.91
CA ALA A 22 4.03 15.03 6.73
C ALA A 22 5.45 15.58 7.01
N SER A 23 5.76 16.06 8.22
CA SER A 23 7.03 16.75 8.50
C SER A 23 8.15 15.86 9.08
N LEU A 24 7.91 14.57 9.27
CA LEU A 24 8.84 13.67 9.97
C LEU A 24 9.06 12.37 9.18
N SER A 25 10.06 12.35 8.29
CA SER A 25 10.48 11.11 7.62
C SER A 25 12.01 10.91 7.59
N ALA A 26 12.41 9.82 8.25
CA ALA A 26 13.69 9.09 8.26
C ALA A 26 14.92 9.73 8.95
N PRO A 27 15.76 8.92 9.66
CA PRO A 27 17.07 9.38 10.11
C PRO A 27 17.94 9.63 8.87
N PRO A 28 18.66 10.77 8.81
CA PRO A 28 19.54 11.03 7.69
C PRO A 28 20.68 10.00 7.72
N ALA A 29 21.21 9.63 6.54
CA ALA A 29 22.61 9.23 6.45
C ALA A 29 23.44 10.27 7.23
N VAL A 30 24.56 9.87 7.86
CA VAL A 30 25.43 10.73 8.69
C VAL A 30 26.02 11.89 7.86
N ALA A 31 25.17 12.78 7.38
CA ALA A 31 25.43 14.18 7.16
C ALA A 31 25.48 14.74 8.57
N GLN A 32 26.53 15.49 8.88
CA GLN A 32 26.70 16.12 10.19
C GLN A 32 25.42 16.89 10.55
N THR A 33 24.54 16.26 11.34
CA THR A 33 23.29 16.89 11.76
C THR A 33 23.70 18.06 12.61
N THR A 34 23.58 19.27 12.08
CA THR A 34 24.09 20.44 12.80
C THR A 34 23.32 20.60 14.11
N SER A 35 23.97 21.18 15.13
CA SER A 35 23.34 21.47 16.44
C SER A 35 22.02 22.26 16.31
N ARG A 36 21.87 23.03 15.22
CA ARG A 36 20.63 23.75 14.87
C ARG A 36 19.50 22.80 14.46
N VAL A 37 19.76 21.86 13.54
CA VAL A 37 18.75 20.91 13.06
C VAL A 37 18.22 20.03 14.21
N LEU A 38 19.11 19.58 15.10
CA LEU A 38 18.69 18.80 16.26
C LEU A 38 17.84 19.61 17.24
N ARG A 39 18.16 20.89 17.44
CA ARG A 39 17.34 21.79 18.27
C ARG A 39 15.93 21.91 17.70
N ASP A 40 15.81 22.25 16.43
CA ASP A 40 14.52 22.45 15.77
C ASP A 40 13.68 21.16 15.83
N LYS A 41 14.31 19.99 15.67
CA LYS A 41 13.64 18.69 15.79
C LYS A 41 13.18 18.38 17.22
N ILE A 42 14.00 18.66 18.23
CA ILE A 42 13.62 18.47 19.65
C ILE A 42 12.45 19.37 20.02
N ASP A 43 12.48 20.64 19.62
CA ASP A 43 11.41 21.61 19.90
C ASP A 43 10.10 21.21 19.22
N PHE A 44 10.18 20.71 17.99
CA PHE A 44 9.04 20.11 17.30
C PHE A 44 8.47 18.92 18.08
N LEU A 45 9.32 17.97 18.47
CA LEU A 45 8.88 16.75 19.18
C LEU A 45 8.27 17.07 20.55
N LYS A 46 8.74 18.11 21.25
CA LYS A 46 8.15 18.55 22.53
C LYS A 46 6.72 19.03 22.32
N THR A 47 6.53 19.87 21.31
CA THR A 47 5.20 20.37 20.93
C THR A 47 4.28 19.22 20.54
N HIS A 48 4.80 18.26 19.76
CA HIS A 48 4.05 17.09 19.33
C HIS A 48 3.66 16.19 20.51
N ALA A 49 4.57 15.91 21.44
CA ALA A 49 4.32 15.09 22.62
C ALA A 49 3.19 15.66 23.50
N SER A 50 3.13 16.99 23.68
CA SER A 50 2.00 17.64 24.37
C SER A 50 0.67 17.52 23.60
N GLY A 51 0.72 17.48 22.27
CA GLY A 51 -0.45 17.16 21.45
C GLY A 51 -0.97 15.75 21.72
N LEU A 52 -0.07 14.77 21.73
CA LEU A 52 -0.38 13.36 21.96
C LEU A 52 -1.00 13.09 23.35
N ASP A 53 -0.64 13.87 24.38
CA ASP A 53 -1.29 13.77 25.70
C ASP A 53 -2.76 14.15 25.66
N ARG A 54 -3.09 15.22 24.92
CA ARG A 54 -4.48 15.65 24.76
C ARG A 54 -5.27 14.62 23.97
N GLU A 55 -4.66 14.04 22.95
CA GLU A 55 -5.26 12.95 22.19
C GLU A 55 -5.50 11.70 23.05
N LEU A 56 -4.52 11.31 23.90
CA LEU A 56 -4.68 10.20 24.83
C LEU A 56 -5.82 10.43 25.81
N GLN A 57 -5.94 11.65 26.34
CA GLN A 57 -7.03 11.99 27.25
C GLN A 57 -8.38 11.95 26.53
N ALA A 58 -8.47 12.54 25.34
CA ALA A 58 -9.68 12.48 24.53
C ALA A 58 -10.06 11.02 24.16
N ALA A 59 -9.08 10.16 23.89
CA ALA A 59 -9.31 8.74 23.62
C ALA A 59 -9.87 7.99 24.83
N ARG A 60 -9.37 8.29 26.03
CA ARG A 60 -9.90 7.76 27.30
C ARG A 60 -11.33 8.24 27.56
N ASP A 61 -11.56 9.54 27.41
CA ASP A 61 -12.87 10.16 27.64
C ASP A 61 -13.93 9.62 26.65
N ALA A 62 -13.53 9.32 25.42
CA ALA A 62 -14.38 8.71 24.40
C ALA A 62 -14.56 7.18 24.56
N GLY A 63 -13.84 6.54 25.48
CA GLY A 63 -13.91 5.08 25.68
C GLY A 63 -13.46 4.28 24.46
N LEU A 64 -12.41 4.73 23.75
CA LEU A 64 -11.93 4.04 22.56
C LEU A 64 -11.39 2.63 22.90
N ASP A 65 -11.77 1.65 22.08
CA ASP A 65 -11.21 0.29 22.12
C ASP A 65 -9.80 0.27 21.50
N ALA A 66 -8.83 0.63 22.32
CA ALA A 66 -7.42 0.74 21.99
C ALA A 66 -6.57 0.40 23.22
N PRO A 67 -5.30 -0.02 23.05
CA PRO A 67 -4.39 -0.27 24.18
C PRO A 67 -3.88 1.04 24.80
N LEU A 68 -4.78 1.83 25.40
CA LEU A 68 -4.50 3.17 25.91
C LEU A 68 -3.46 3.20 27.05
N ASP A 69 -3.34 2.11 27.82
CA ASP A 69 -2.29 2.00 28.84
C ASP A 69 -0.91 1.80 28.22
N ARG A 70 -0.82 1.01 27.13
CA ARG A 70 0.41 0.88 26.35
C ARG A 70 0.76 2.21 25.70
N ALA A 71 -0.24 2.92 25.16
CA ALA A 71 -0.04 4.25 24.60
C ALA A 71 0.54 5.20 25.65
N ALA A 72 -0.05 5.26 26.85
CA ALA A 72 0.43 6.08 27.95
C ALA A 72 1.89 5.76 28.32
N ALA A 73 2.23 4.47 28.44
CA ALA A 73 3.58 4.03 28.75
C ALA A 73 4.59 4.45 27.67
N SER A 74 4.24 4.26 26.40
CA SER A 74 5.08 4.68 25.26
C SER A 74 5.24 6.19 25.21
N LEU A 75 4.17 6.98 25.38
CA LEU A 75 4.28 8.44 25.40
C LEU A 75 5.17 8.93 26.56
N GLN A 76 5.04 8.33 27.74
CA GLN A 76 5.89 8.67 28.90
C GLN A 76 7.36 8.34 28.65
N LEU A 77 7.64 7.18 28.07
CA LEU A 77 9.00 6.76 27.73
C LEU A 77 9.61 7.66 26.65
N GLY A 78 8.84 7.98 25.61
CA GLY A 78 9.26 8.88 24.53
C GLY A 78 9.61 10.29 25.03
N LYS A 79 8.82 10.84 25.96
CA LYS A 79 9.15 12.11 26.63
C LYS A 79 10.42 12.01 27.47
N THR A 80 10.62 10.91 28.19
CA THR A 80 11.86 10.69 28.94
C THR A 80 13.09 10.72 28.04
N TYR A 81 13.01 10.07 26.87
CA TYR A 81 14.09 10.12 25.87
C TYR A 81 14.28 11.52 25.30
N LEU A 82 13.19 12.26 25.09
CA LEU A 82 13.24 13.63 24.58
C LEU A 82 13.89 14.60 25.59
N ASP A 83 13.54 14.48 26.87
CA ASP A 83 14.15 15.25 27.95
C ASP A 83 15.65 14.91 28.07
N HIS A 84 16.02 13.65 27.90
CA HIS A 84 17.42 13.23 27.90
C HIS A 84 18.18 13.81 26.70
N ALA A 85 17.59 13.79 25.50
CA ALA A 85 18.17 14.40 24.31
C ALA A 85 18.39 15.91 24.50
N ASP A 86 17.41 16.61 25.08
CA ASP A 86 17.49 18.05 25.35
C ASP A 86 18.55 18.40 26.41
N LEU A 87 18.66 17.57 27.47
CA LEU A 87 19.72 17.70 28.47
C LEU A 87 21.10 17.57 27.83
N LEU A 88 21.33 16.49 27.06
CA LEU A 88 22.60 16.27 26.36
C LEU A 88 22.95 17.44 25.43
N ARG A 89 21.95 17.99 24.74
CA ARG A 89 22.10 19.19 23.92
C ARG A 89 22.50 20.41 24.76
N SER A 90 21.87 20.62 25.92
CA SER A 90 22.13 21.78 26.80
C SER A 90 23.56 21.79 27.35
N VAL A 91 24.11 20.62 27.64
CA VAL A 91 25.51 20.45 28.11
C VAL A 91 26.51 20.35 26.96
N ARG A 92 26.07 20.56 25.71
CA ARG A 92 26.89 20.50 24.49
C ARG A 92 27.61 19.16 24.30
N ALA A 93 26.92 18.06 24.62
CA ALA A 93 27.42 16.71 24.35
C ALA A 93 27.59 16.45 22.84
N GLU A 94 28.27 15.35 22.50
CA GLU A 94 28.48 14.90 21.13
C GLU A 94 27.15 14.80 20.35
N THR A 95 27.14 15.39 19.16
CA THR A 95 25.98 15.46 18.26
C THR A 95 25.35 14.08 18.00
N GLU A 96 26.16 13.04 17.85
CA GLU A 96 25.68 11.68 17.60
C GLU A 96 24.83 11.14 18.76
N ARG A 97 25.23 11.42 20.01
CA ARG A 97 24.47 11.01 21.19
C ARG A 97 23.15 11.75 21.28
N VAL A 98 23.14 13.06 20.99
CA VAL A 98 21.91 13.85 20.94
C VAL A 98 20.97 13.34 19.84
N SER A 99 21.52 13.04 18.65
CA SER A 99 20.76 12.49 17.52
C SER A 99 20.11 11.15 17.87
N PHE A 100 20.88 10.23 18.45
CA PHE A 100 20.40 8.92 18.86
C PHE A 100 19.18 9.01 19.79
N TRP A 101 19.27 9.79 20.86
CA TRP A 101 18.15 9.92 21.80
C TRP A 101 16.96 10.67 21.22
N THR A 102 17.20 11.62 20.30
CA THR A 102 16.13 12.30 19.55
C THR A 102 15.36 11.31 18.66
N GLU A 103 16.06 10.39 18.00
CA GLU A 103 15.45 9.34 17.17
C GLU A 103 14.69 8.32 18.02
N MET A 104 15.23 7.92 19.17
CA MET A 104 14.53 7.06 20.12
C MET A 104 13.25 7.72 20.63
N ALA A 105 13.30 9.00 21.00
CA ALA A 105 12.12 9.76 21.41
C ALA A 105 11.05 9.80 20.31
N GLU A 106 11.42 10.15 19.08
CA GLU A 106 10.52 10.18 17.93
C GLU A 106 9.87 8.81 17.69
N PHE A 107 10.67 7.74 17.68
CA PHE A 107 10.17 6.39 17.48
C PHE A 107 9.17 5.99 18.57
N THR A 108 9.50 6.22 19.85
CA THR A 108 8.64 5.80 20.96
C THR A 108 7.38 6.67 21.09
N LEU A 109 7.44 7.97 20.79
CA LEU A 109 6.26 8.83 20.72
C LEU A 109 5.31 8.36 19.61
N ARG A 110 5.86 7.96 18.45
CA ARG A 110 5.08 7.39 17.35
C ARG A 110 4.40 6.07 17.73
N GLU A 111 5.09 5.18 18.46
CA GLU A 111 4.48 3.96 18.99
C GLU A 111 3.30 4.27 19.92
N GLY A 112 3.42 5.28 20.77
CA GLY A 112 2.33 5.76 21.61
C GLY A 112 1.14 6.25 20.80
N ALA A 113 1.39 7.05 19.76
CA ALA A 113 0.35 7.51 18.84
C ALA A 113 -0.37 6.36 18.13
N LEU A 114 0.36 5.37 17.63
CA LEU A 114 -0.21 4.19 16.97
C LEU A 114 -1.06 3.37 17.95
N ALA A 115 -0.62 3.22 19.20
CA ALA A 115 -1.36 2.50 20.23
C ALA A 115 -2.68 3.17 20.65
N MET A 116 -2.89 4.47 20.35
CA MET A 116 -4.17 5.16 20.56
C MET A 116 -5.16 4.96 19.42
N THR A 117 -4.72 4.35 18.30
CA THR A 117 -5.59 4.13 17.14
C THR A 117 -6.59 3.02 17.48
N PRO A 118 -7.92 3.31 17.46
CA PRO A 118 -8.93 2.31 17.80
C PRO A 118 -8.93 1.17 16.79
N SER A 119 -8.89 -0.06 17.28
CA SER A 119 -9.16 -1.24 16.47
C SER A 119 -10.66 -1.43 16.41
N ARG A 120 -11.32 -0.92 15.37
CA ARG A 120 -12.77 -1.11 15.23
C ARG A 120 -13.09 -2.60 15.19
N ALA A 121 -14.18 -3.01 15.84
CA ALA A 121 -14.75 -4.35 15.74
C ALA A 121 -15.35 -4.60 14.34
N SER A 122 -14.50 -4.67 13.33
CA SER A 122 -14.76 -5.32 12.05
C SER A 122 -13.65 -6.35 11.89
N GLU A 123 -13.86 -7.55 12.42
CA GLU A 123 -12.89 -8.63 12.27
C GLU A 123 -12.94 -9.09 10.80
N ALA A 124 -11.98 -8.63 9.98
CA ALA A 124 -11.79 -9.18 8.65
C ALA A 124 -11.28 -10.62 8.79
N ARG A 125 -12.13 -11.60 8.47
CA ARG A 125 -11.79 -13.02 8.41
C ARG A 125 -11.80 -13.40 6.94
N GLY A 126 -10.66 -13.14 6.32
CA GLY A 126 -10.46 -13.28 4.88
C GLY A 126 -9.73 -14.55 4.48
N MET A 127 -10.12 -15.12 3.33
CA MET A 127 -9.36 -16.19 2.67
C MET A 127 -8.74 -15.69 1.37
N LEU A 128 -7.41 -15.68 1.28
CA LEU A 128 -6.71 -15.52 0.01
C LEU A 128 -6.72 -16.86 -0.73
N LEU A 129 -7.24 -16.86 -1.95
CA LEU A 129 -7.32 -18.05 -2.80
C LEU A 129 -6.43 -17.85 -4.02
N ASP A 130 -5.28 -18.53 -4.03
CA ASP A 130 -4.47 -18.65 -5.26
C ASP A 130 -5.32 -19.25 -6.38
N ALA A 131 -5.04 -18.86 -7.64
CA ALA A 131 -5.83 -19.32 -8.78
C ALA A 131 -5.78 -20.84 -8.95
N ASP A 132 -4.70 -21.49 -8.48
CA ASP A 132 -4.59 -22.95 -8.51
C ASP A 132 -5.62 -23.61 -7.58
N ALA A 133 -5.95 -22.97 -6.46
CA ALA A 133 -6.94 -23.44 -5.48
C ALA A 133 -8.40 -23.10 -5.85
N ILE A 134 -8.63 -22.17 -6.78
CA ILE A 134 -9.99 -21.81 -7.24
C ILE A 134 -10.54 -22.95 -8.11
N PRO A 135 -11.70 -23.56 -7.80
CA PRO A 135 -12.25 -24.66 -8.59
C PRO A 135 -12.65 -24.24 -10.00
N LYS A 136 -12.63 -25.22 -10.92
CA LYS A 136 -12.83 -24.98 -12.35
C LYS A 136 -14.26 -25.32 -12.80
N THR A 137 -15.12 -25.77 -11.88
CA THR A 137 -16.54 -26.04 -12.12
C THR A 137 -17.45 -25.25 -11.18
N VAL A 138 -18.67 -24.94 -11.64
CA VAL A 138 -19.69 -24.23 -10.85
C VAL A 138 -20.06 -24.98 -9.56
N ALA A 139 -20.17 -26.31 -9.62
CA ALA A 139 -20.54 -27.13 -8.46
C ALA A 139 -19.46 -27.10 -7.37
N GLU A 140 -18.18 -27.16 -7.76
CA GLU A 140 -17.08 -27.09 -6.79
C GLU A 140 -16.90 -25.69 -6.22
N VAL A 141 -17.12 -24.63 -7.02
CA VAL A 141 -17.14 -23.25 -6.50
C VAL A 141 -18.20 -23.09 -5.41
N ARG A 142 -19.42 -23.59 -5.64
CA ARG A 142 -20.48 -23.58 -4.61
C ARG A 142 -20.07 -24.28 -3.33
N THR A 143 -19.45 -25.45 -3.46
CA THR A 143 -18.95 -26.22 -2.32
C THR A 143 -17.88 -25.45 -1.56
N LEU A 144 -16.89 -24.89 -2.26
CA LEU A 144 -15.82 -24.10 -1.65
C LEU A 144 -16.38 -22.89 -0.89
N VAL A 145 -17.24 -22.10 -1.52
CA VAL A 145 -17.83 -20.90 -0.89
C VAL A 145 -18.68 -21.28 0.33
N ALA A 146 -19.44 -22.39 0.26
CA ALA A 146 -20.18 -22.90 1.41
C ALA A 146 -19.25 -23.34 2.55
N GLN A 147 -18.12 -23.98 2.26
CA GLN A 147 -17.12 -24.36 3.27
C GLN A 147 -16.50 -23.13 3.94
N LEU A 148 -16.16 -22.10 3.16
CA LEU A 148 -15.62 -20.84 3.70
C LEU A 148 -16.64 -20.13 4.61
N ALA A 149 -17.91 -20.05 4.18
CA ALA A 149 -18.97 -19.49 5.02
C ALA A 149 -19.15 -20.29 6.32
N ASN A 150 -19.19 -21.63 6.25
CA ASN A 150 -19.33 -22.50 7.43
C ASN A 150 -18.12 -22.43 8.36
N ALA A 151 -16.95 -22.05 7.86
CA ALA A 151 -15.74 -21.78 8.64
C ALA A 151 -15.69 -20.35 9.19
N ASN A 152 -16.79 -19.58 9.08
CA ASN A 152 -16.95 -18.21 9.56
C ASN A 152 -16.06 -17.17 8.87
N PHE A 153 -15.51 -17.44 7.69
CA PHE A 153 -14.95 -16.36 6.86
C PHE A 153 -16.05 -15.34 6.53
N ASN A 154 -15.67 -14.08 6.32
CA ASN A 154 -16.57 -13.02 5.86
C ASN A 154 -16.07 -12.31 4.58
N MET A 155 -14.86 -12.65 4.12
CA MET A 155 -14.24 -12.08 2.93
C MET A 155 -13.50 -13.17 2.14
N ILE A 156 -13.55 -13.09 0.81
CA ILE A 156 -12.77 -13.91 -0.11
C ILE A 156 -11.93 -13.01 -1.01
N PHE A 157 -10.65 -13.31 -1.13
CA PHE A 157 -9.70 -12.64 -2.00
C PHE A 157 -9.22 -13.60 -3.12
N PRO A 158 -10.04 -13.82 -4.17
CA PRO A 158 -9.67 -14.75 -5.24
C PRO A 158 -8.62 -14.13 -6.16
N GLU A 159 -7.51 -14.83 -6.42
CA GLU A 159 -6.49 -14.46 -7.41
C GLU A 159 -7.10 -14.56 -8.82
N VAL A 160 -7.61 -13.44 -9.34
CA VAL A 160 -8.31 -13.41 -10.62
C VAL A 160 -7.43 -12.97 -11.79
N MET A 161 -6.30 -12.33 -11.49
CA MET A 161 -5.29 -11.93 -12.46
C MET A 161 -3.89 -12.27 -11.94
N ARG A 162 -3.18 -13.12 -12.69
CA ARG A 162 -1.80 -13.53 -12.39
C ARG A 162 -1.01 -13.66 -13.66
N ARG A 163 0.28 -13.35 -13.62
CA ARG A 163 1.22 -13.58 -14.74
C ARG A 163 0.73 -13.04 -16.10
N GLY A 164 -0.04 -11.94 -16.10
CA GLY A 164 -0.59 -11.35 -17.31
C GLY A 164 -1.82 -12.07 -17.90
N TYR A 165 -2.39 -13.04 -17.20
CA TYR A 165 -3.60 -13.76 -17.57
C TYR A 165 -4.75 -13.47 -16.61
N ALA A 166 -5.99 -13.62 -17.08
CA ALA A 166 -7.20 -13.59 -16.27
C ALA A 166 -7.81 -14.98 -16.12
N ILE A 167 -8.37 -15.30 -14.94
CA ILE A 167 -9.15 -16.53 -14.74
C ILE A 167 -10.60 -16.41 -15.22
N TYR A 168 -11.03 -15.19 -15.56
CA TYR A 168 -12.36 -14.83 -16.04
C TYR A 168 -12.30 -14.33 -17.50
N PRO A 169 -13.43 -14.23 -18.24
CA PRO A 169 -13.43 -13.84 -19.65
C PRO A 169 -13.15 -12.33 -19.79
N SER A 170 -11.89 -11.93 -19.67
CA SER A 170 -11.46 -10.54 -19.77
C SER A 170 -11.49 -10.03 -21.22
N ARG A 171 -11.73 -8.72 -21.40
CA ARG A 171 -11.56 -8.05 -22.71
C ARG A 171 -10.12 -7.63 -23.00
N TRP A 172 -9.30 -7.50 -21.96
CA TRP A 172 -7.96 -6.93 -22.03
C TRP A 172 -6.85 -7.96 -21.82
N LEU A 173 -7.16 -9.04 -21.12
CA LEU A 173 -6.21 -10.11 -20.79
C LEU A 173 -6.57 -11.40 -21.52
N GLU A 174 -5.54 -12.17 -21.85
CA GLU A 174 -5.75 -13.55 -22.26
C GLU A 174 -6.26 -14.39 -21.09
N ARG A 175 -7.09 -15.38 -21.41
CA ARG A 175 -7.60 -16.35 -20.44
C ARG A 175 -6.46 -17.27 -20.01
N ASP A 176 -6.29 -17.46 -18.69
CA ASP A 176 -5.33 -18.42 -18.15
C ASP A 176 -5.63 -19.82 -18.70
N ALA A 177 -4.60 -20.54 -19.14
CA ALA A 177 -4.73 -21.83 -19.80
C ALA A 177 -5.48 -22.86 -18.92
N GLU A 178 -5.33 -22.79 -17.60
CA GLU A 178 -5.98 -23.69 -16.64
C GLU A 178 -7.50 -23.41 -16.52
N PHE A 179 -7.94 -22.22 -16.92
CA PHE A 179 -9.33 -21.80 -16.92
C PHE A 179 -9.91 -21.67 -18.33
N LYS A 180 -9.16 -22.04 -19.38
CA LYS A 180 -9.54 -21.82 -20.79
C LYS A 180 -10.87 -22.48 -21.16
N ASN A 181 -11.11 -23.67 -20.63
CA ASN A 181 -12.33 -24.45 -20.88
C ASN A 181 -13.32 -24.41 -19.71
N ALA A 182 -12.98 -23.71 -18.63
CA ALA A 182 -13.87 -23.54 -17.49
C ALA A 182 -14.95 -22.50 -17.83
N PRO A 183 -16.18 -22.63 -17.29
CA PRO A 183 -17.14 -21.53 -17.30
C PRO A 183 -16.58 -20.31 -16.56
N ASP A 184 -17.34 -19.22 -16.51
CA ASP A 184 -16.98 -18.07 -15.69
C ASP A 184 -17.18 -18.37 -14.19
N VAL A 185 -16.21 -19.09 -13.62
CA VAL A 185 -16.20 -19.47 -12.21
C VAL A 185 -16.04 -18.28 -11.27
N PHE A 186 -15.49 -17.16 -11.75
CA PHE A 186 -15.40 -15.93 -10.96
C PHE A 186 -16.78 -15.28 -10.79
N ALA A 187 -17.59 -15.21 -11.85
CA ALA A 187 -18.99 -14.76 -11.75
C ALA A 187 -19.79 -15.59 -10.73
N GLU A 188 -19.63 -16.92 -10.78
CA GLU A 188 -20.33 -17.81 -9.85
C GLU A 188 -19.82 -17.65 -8.42
N LEU A 189 -18.51 -17.47 -8.22
CA LEU A 189 -17.92 -17.24 -6.90
C LEU A 189 -18.50 -16.00 -6.25
N VAL A 190 -18.55 -14.87 -6.97
CA VAL A 190 -19.18 -13.62 -6.51
C VAL A 190 -20.62 -13.85 -6.08
N LYS A 191 -21.42 -14.47 -6.97
CA LYS A 191 -22.83 -14.72 -6.72
C LYS A 191 -23.09 -15.62 -5.51
N GLU A 192 -22.31 -16.69 -5.33
CA GLU A 192 -22.48 -17.60 -4.20
C GLU A 192 -21.98 -17.01 -2.89
N ALA A 193 -20.93 -16.18 -2.94
CA ALA A 193 -20.39 -15.47 -1.79
C ALA A 193 -21.44 -14.51 -1.22
N HIS A 194 -22.03 -13.68 -2.08
CA HIS A 194 -23.07 -12.73 -1.69
C HIS A 194 -24.31 -13.40 -1.09
N ARG A 195 -24.74 -14.54 -1.63
CA ARG A 195 -25.84 -15.35 -1.06
C ARG A 195 -25.58 -15.80 0.38
N ARG A 196 -24.33 -15.81 0.80
CA ARG A 196 -23.88 -16.24 2.14
C ARG A 196 -23.37 -15.07 2.99
N GLY A 197 -23.49 -13.83 2.51
CA GLY A 197 -23.00 -12.64 3.19
C GLY A 197 -21.48 -12.54 3.25
N LEU A 198 -20.78 -13.17 2.30
CA LEU A 198 -19.33 -13.03 2.12
C LEU A 198 -19.04 -11.91 1.12
N GLU A 199 -18.10 -11.04 1.45
CA GLU A 199 -17.56 -10.06 0.51
C GLU A 199 -16.54 -10.70 -0.43
N VAL A 200 -16.43 -10.20 -1.66
CA VAL A 200 -15.45 -10.64 -2.67
C VAL A 200 -14.58 -9.48 -3.13
N HIS A 201 -13.28 -9.66 -2.98
CA HIS A 201 -12.25 -8.66 -3.25
C HIS A 201 -11.23 -9.28 -4.22
N PRO A 202 -11.47 -9.24 -5.54
CA PRO A 202 -10.55 -9.80 -6.54
C PRO A 202 -9.10 -9.38 -6.29
N TRP A 203 -8.23 -10.37 -6.16
CA TRP A 203 -6.80 -10.22 -6.04
C TRP A 203 -6.15 -10.18 -7.43
N ILE A 204 -5.43 -9.11 -7.71
CA ILE A 204 -4.70 -8.91 -8.98
C ILE A 204 -3.21 -8.68 -8.77
N TRP A 205 -2.40 -9.20 -9.69
CA TRP A 205 -0.98 -8.83 -9.80
C TRP A 205 -0.86 -7.54 -10.60
N THR A 206 -0.47 -6.45 -9.93
CA THR A 206 -0.53 -5.09 -10.49
C THR A 206 0.52 -4.87 -11.57
N PHE A 207 1.81 -4.94 -11.23
CA PHE A 207 2.89 -4.74 -12.20
C PHE A 207 3.52 -6.05 -12.67
N ARG A 208 3.45 -7.14 -11.91
CA ARG A 208 4.00 -8.45 -12.31
C ARG A 208 3.07 -9.13 -13.33
N VAL A 209 3.57 -9.33 -14.55
CA VAL A 209 2.79 -9.84 -15.69
C VAL A 209 3.41 -11.07 -16.35
N ARG A 210 4.46 -11.66 -15.77
CA ARG A 210 5.01 -12.96 -16.17
C ARG A 210 5.58 -13.68 -14.97
N SER A 211 5.56 -15.01 -15.02
CA SER A 211 6.32 -15.87 -14.13
C SER A 211 6.89 -17.04 -14.92
N TYR A 212 8.03 -17.52 -14.47
CA TYR A 212 8.67 -18.74 -14.93
C TYR A 212 9.46 -19.32 -13.77
N ASP A 213 9.67 -20.62 -13.80
CA ASP A 213 10.61 -21.33 -12.94
C ASP A 213 11.48 -22.28 -13.80
N GLU A 214 12.30 -23.11 -13.16
CA GLU A 214 13.17 -24.08 -13.83
C GLU A 214 12.40 -25.08 -14.71
N LYS A 215 11.12 -25.34 -14.40
CA LYS A 215 10.31 -26.40 -15.00
C LYS A 215 9.27 -25.86 -16.00
N ARG A 216 8.85 -24.60 -15.86
CA ARG A 216 7.75 -24.04 -16.66
C ARG A 216 7.94 -22.54 -16.92
N ASP A 217 7.91 -22.17 -18.20
CA ASP A 217 7.66 -20.78 -18.63
C ASP A 217 6.17 -20.65 -18.98
N PHE A 218 5.47 -19.75 -18.29
CA PHE A 218 4.03 -19.56 -18.50
C PHE A 218 3.73 -18.62 -19.67
N GLY A 219 4.76 -18.06 -20.33
CA GLY A 219 4.61 -17.09 -21.41
C GLY A 219 4.42 -15.65 -20.90
N ASP A 220 4.34 -14.71 -21.83
CA ASP A 220 4.26 -13.27 -21.58
C ASP A 220 3.16 -12.59 -22.41
N PRO A 221 1.88 -12.93 -22.17
CA PRO A 221 0.75 -12.50 -23.02
C PRO A 221 0.57 -10.98 -23.08
N VAL A 222 1.08 -10.26 -22.07
CA VAL A 222 1.07 -8.80 -22.00
C VAL A 222 2.29 -8.20 -22.67
N LEU A 223 3.51 -8.60 -22.27
CA LEU A 223 4.75 -7.96 -22.73
C LEU A 223 5.12 -8.33 -24.17
N SER A 224 4.67 -9.46 -24.69
CA SER A 224 4.82 -9.80 -26.11
C SER A 224 4.04 -8.85 -27.02
N LYS A 225 2.89 -8.35 -26.55
CA LYS A 225 2.03 -7.39 -27.28
C LYS A 225 2.38 -5.94 -26.97
N LEU A 226 2.86 -5.67 -25.76
CA LEU A 226 3.19 -4.34 -25.24
C LEU A 226 4.64 -4.29 -24.75
N PRO A 227 5.64 -4.54 -25.61
CA PRO A 227 7.04 -4.69 -25.19
C PRO A 227 7.64 -3.42 -24.59
N GLY A 228 7.13 -2.24 -24.96
CA GLY A 228 7.55 -0.94 -24.42
C GLY A 228 7.15 -0.70 -22.97
N LEU A 229 6.28 -1.54 -22.38
CA LEU A 229 5.93 -1.46 -20.96
C LEU A 229 6.86 -2.27 -20.08
N ALA A 230 7.70 -3.13 -20.63
CA ALA A 230 8.55 -4.03 -19.86
C ALA A 230 9.61 -3.26 -19.05
N ALA A 231 9.73 -3.58 -17.76
CA ALA A 231 10.91 -3.23 -16.99
C ALA A 231 12.11 -4.05 -17.50
N ARG A 232 13.14 -3.37 -18.03
CA ARG A 232 14.33 -3.98 -18.62
C ARG A 232 15.60 -3.28 -18.17
N SER A 233 16.66 -4.04 -17.96
CA SER A 233 18.06 -3.62 -17.91
C SER A 233 18.88 -4.47 -18.88
N GLU A 234 20.19 -4.26 -18.92
CA GLU A 234 21.12 -5.04 -19.75
C GLU A 234 21.08 -6.54 -19.41
N GLU A 235 20.84 -6.85 -18.14
CA GLU A 235 20.83 -8.20 -17.59
C GLU A 235 19.46 -8.88 -17.74
N THR A 236 18.41 -8.12 -18.10
CA THR A 236 17.03 -8.63 -18.18
C THR A 236 16.80 -9.40 -19.49
N GLN A 237 16.95 -10.73 -19.45
CA GLN A 237 16.61 -11.57 -20.59
C GLN A 237 15.10 -11.79 -20.75
N LYS A 238 14.38 -11.97 -19.64
CA LYS A 238 12.94 -12.25 -19.61
C LYS A 238 12.23 -11.30 -18.65
N PRO A 239 11.78 -10.12 -19.11
CA PRO A 239 11.13 -9.15 -18.22
C PRO A 239 9.86 -9.74 -17.62
N ARG A 240 9.68 -9.55 -16.31
CA ARG A 240 8.53 -10.08 -15.56
C ARG A 240 7.51 -9.03 -15.18
N PHE A 241 7.94 -7.78 -15.14
CA PHE A 241 7.14 -6.66 -14.66
C PHE A 241 6.92 -5.64 -15.77
N LEU A 242 5.77 -4.99 -15.70
CA LEU A 242 5.55 -3.67 -16.26
C LEU A 242 6.40 -2.67 -15.47
N SER A 243 7.14 -1.79 -16.14
CA SER A 243 7.79 -0.66 -15.50
C SER A 243 6.70 0.31 -15.00
N PRO A 244 6.62 0.61 -13.68
CA PRO A 244 5.68 1.60 -13.16
C PRO A 244 5.85 2.99 -13.79
N ALA A 245 7.06 3.29 -14.28
CA ALA A 245 7.37 4.55 -14.95
C ALA A 245 6.94 4.60 -16.43
N ALA A 246 6.51 3.49 -17.03
CA ALA A 246 5.99 3.53 -18.40
C ALA A 246 4.56 4.11 -18.38
N PRO A 247 4.26 5.20 -19.12
CA PRO A 247 2.93 5.81 -19.08
C PRO A 247 1.78 4.84 -19.40
N GLY A 248 2.00 3.90 -20.32
CA GLY A 248 1.00 2.89 -20.68
C GLY A 248 0.76 1.81 -19.62
N SER A 249 1.66 1.60 -18.65
CA SER A 249 1.45 0.62 -17.58
C SER A 249 0.26 0.99 -16.71
N ARG A 250 0.17 2.27 -16.34
CA ARG A 250 -0.95 2.81 -15.54
C ARG A 250 -2.27 2.68 -16.29
N GLU A 251 -2.30 3.08 -17.56
CA GLU A 251 -3.50 2.99 -18.40
C GLU A 251 -3.98 1.55 -18.55
N PHE A 252 -3.05 0.62 -18.80
CA PHE A 252 -3.36 -0.81 -18.88
C PHE A 252 -4.01 -1.34 -17.59
N ILE A 253 -3.43 -1.04 -16.43
CA ILE A 253 -3.96 -1.46 -15.12
C ILE A 253 -5.37 -0.89 -14.91
N LEU A 254 -5.58 0.39 -15.17
CA LEU A 254 -6.90 1.03 -15.01
C LEU A 254 -7.96 0.45 -15.94
N ARG A 255 -7.59 0.08 -17.17
CA ARG A 255 -8.52 -0.57 -18.13
C ARG A 255 -8.93 -1.96 -17.68
N VAL A 256 -7.97 -2.76 -17.19
CA VAL A 256 -8.24 -4.11 -16.67
C VAL A 256 -9.12 -4.03 -15.42
N VAL A 257 -8.74 -3.20 -14.45
CA VAL A 257 -9.51 -3.00 -13.21
C VAL A 257 -10.91 -2.47 -13.53
N GLY A 258 -11.01 -1.46 -14.39
CA GLY A 258 -12.28 -0.87 -14.81
C GLY A 258 -13.24 -1.88 -15.45
N ASP A 259 -12.77 -2.66 -16.43
CA ASP A 259 -13.61 -3.70 -17.06
C ASP A 259 -14.08 -4.75 -16.05
N MET A 260 -13.22 -5.13 -15.10
CA MET A 260 -13.57 -6.10 -14.06
C MET A 260 -14.64 -5.56 -13.11
N ILE A 261 -14.43 -4.40 -12.49
CA ILE A 261 -15.39 -3.85 -11.53
C ILE A 261 -16.71 -3.40 -12.19
N ASP A 262 -16.71 -3.16 -13.51
CA ASP A 262 -17.94 -2.86 -14.27
C ASP A 262 -18.78 -4.09 -14.58
N ARG A 263 -18.17 -5.28 -14.55
CA ARG A 263 -18.82 -6.52 -14.98
C ARG A 263 -19.17 -7.47 -13.84
N TYR A 264 -18.49 -7.33 -12.70
CA TYR A 264 -18.67 -8.19 -11.55
C TYR A 264 -19.05 -7.32 -10.34
N ASP A 265 -20.10 -7.74 -9.64
CA ASP A 265 -20.57 -7.09 -8.42
C ASP A 265 -19.63 -7.44 -7.26
N VAL A 266 -18.49 -6.77 -7.19
CA VAL A 266 -17.46 -7.02 -6.17
C VAL A 266 -17.56 -6.01 -5.04
N ASP A 267 -17.03 -6.35 -3.87
CA ASP A 267 -17.08 -5.50 -2.66
C ASP A 267 -15.78 -4.70 -2.46
N GLY A 268 -14.73 -5.08 -3.19
CA GLY A 268 -13.46 -4.38 -3.15
C GLY A 268 -12.46 -4.89 -4.18
N LEU A 269 -11.20 -4.52 -4.00
CA LEU A 269 -10.08 -4.93 -4.83
C LEU A 269 -8.87 -5.17 -3.94
N PHE A 270 -8.12 -6.23 -4.21
CA PHE A 270 -6.88 -6.53 -3.50
C PHE A 270 -5.69 -6.47 -4.45
N LEU A 271 -4.84 -5.48 -4.27
CA LEU A 271 -3.68 -5.24 -5.11
C LEU A 271 -2.44 -5.96 -4.56
N ASP A 272 -1.78 -6.76 -5.39
CA ASP A 272 -0.46 -7.33 -5.11
C ASP A 272 0.55 -6.92 -6.18
N TYR A 273 1.83 -7.16 -5.94
CA TYR A 273 2.94 -6.77 -6.81
C TYR A 273 2.88 -5.29 -7.21
N ILE A 274 2.44 -4.43 -6.27
CA ILE A 274 2.40 -2.97 -6.41
C ILE A 274 3.80 -2.39 -6.17
N ARG A 275 4.78 -2.86 -6.94
CA ARG A 275 6.20 -2.58 -6.73
C ARG A 275 6.99 -2.75 -8.02
N TYR A 276 8.22 -2.23 -7.99
CA TYR A 276 9.24 -2.52 -9.00
C TYR A 276 9.75 -3.96 -8.89
N ASP A 277 10.30 -4.49 -9.98
CA ASP A 277 10.96 -5.81 -9.99
C ASP A 277 12.28 -5.74 -9.19
N GLU A 278 12.54 -6.75 -8.38
CA GLU A 278 13.77 -6.83 -7.57
C GLU A 278 15.00 -7.17 -8.42
N GLU A 279 14.78 -7.90 -9.52
CA GLU A 279 15.83 -8.23 -10.48
C GLU A 279 16.07 -7.10 -11.48
N THR A 280 15.18 -6.11 -11.54
CA THR A 280 15.32 -4.95 -12.43
C THR A 280 14.74 -3.68 -11.78
N PRO A 281 15.27 -3.26 -10.60
CA PRO A 281 14.68 -2.16 -9.84
C PRO A 281 15.02 -0.79 -10.43
N ASP A 282 16.08 -0.70 -11.24
CA ASP A 282 16.52 0.50 -11.96
C ASP A 282 16.44 0.31 -13.48
N ASP A 283 15.23 -0.01 -13.96
CA ASP A 283 14.98 -0.28 -15.37
C ASP A 283 15.21 0.93 -16.28
N TRP A 284 15.60 0.68 -17.52
CA TRP A 284 15.89 1.71 -18.52
C TRP A 284 14.69 2.60 -18.85
N VAL A 285 13.46 2.08 -18.76
CA VAL A 285 12.26 2.89 -19.01
C VAL A 285 12.11 3.95 -17.92
N SER A 286 12.33 3.58 -16.66
CA SER A 286 12.36 4.52 -15.53
C SER A 286 13.44 5.58 -15.70
N GLN A 287 14.68 5.17 -16.01
CA GLN A 287 15.78 6.11 -16.18
C GLN A 287 15.53 7.08 -17.35
N THR A 288 15.00 6.57 -18.46
CA THR A 288 14.69 7.39 -19.64
C THR A 288 13.59 8.38 -19.33
N ASN A 289 12.47 7.93 -18.77
CA ASN A 289 11.33 8.82 -18.46
C ASN A 289 11.67 9.82 -17.35
N TYR A 290 12.50 9.45 -16.38
CA TYR A 290 12.99 10.39 -15.39
C TYR A 290 13.81 11.51 -16.03
N ARG A 291 14.76 11.18 -16.92
CA ARG A 291 15.57 12.19 -17.61
C ARG A 291 14.72 13.08 -18.49
N LEU A 292 13.78 12.51 -19.24
CA LEU A 292 12.83 13.28 -20.05
C LEU A 292 11.99 14.24 -19.20
N GLU A 293 11.49 13.81 -18.03
CA GLU A 293 10.68 14.65 -17.15
C GLU A 293 11.50 15.74 -16.44
N ARG A 294 12.78 15.51 -16.14
CA ARG A 294 13.63 16.46 -15.38
C ARG A 294 14.45 17.40 -16.26
N PHE A 295 14.91 16.91 -17.40
CA PHE A 295 15.88 17.60 -18.26
C PHE A 295 15.33 17.83 -19.68
N GLY A 296 14.15 17.30 -20.01
CA GLY A 296 13.62 17.32 -21.37
C GLY A 296 14.47 16.47 -22.32
N ASN A 297 14.56 16.90 -23.57
CA ASN A 297 15.45 16.27 -24.56
C ASN A 297 16.92 16.71 -24.43
N ALA A 298 17.28 17.46 -23.38
CA ALA A 298 18.65 17.91 -23.17
C ALA A 298 19.43 16.82 -22.41
N ASP A 299 20.30 16.14 -23.16
CA ASP A 299 21.30 15.17 -22.71
C ASP A 299 20.76 13.85 -22.07
N PRO A 300 20.76 12.73 -22.82
CA PRO A 300 20.42 11.41 -22.27
C PRO A 300 21.42 10.90 -21.21
N TRP A 301 22.55 11.57 -21.02
CA TRP A 301 23.59 11.23 -20.05
C TRP A 301 23.61 12.13 -18.82
N ALA A 302 22.64 13.05 -18.70
CA ALA A 302 22.50 13.89 -17.51
C ALA A 302 22.53 13.04 -16.23
N GLN A 303 23.31 13.51 -15.25
CA GLN A 303 23.49 12.78 -13.99
C GLN A 303 22.17 12.71 -13.22
N ILE A 304 21.81 11.49 -12.82
CA ILE A 304 20.62 11.25 -12.01
C ILE A 304 20.93 11.58 -10.55
N ASP A 305 20.26 12.58 -10.00
CA ASP A 305 20.14 12.73 -8.55
C ASP A 305 19.40 11.50 -8.00
N ARG A 306 20.12 10.65 -7.26
CA ARG A 306 19.57 9.38 -6.76
C ARG A 306 18.44 9.57 -5.77
N ARG A 307 18.44 10.65 -4.99
CA ARG A 307 17.37 10.93 -4.02
C ARG A 307 16.11 11.38 -4.74
N ASP A 308 16.20 12.35 -5.63
CA ASP A 308 15.05 12.82 -6.41
C ASP A 308 14.48 11.68 -7.28
N TYR A 309 15.34 10.90 -7.92
CA TYR A 309 14.92 9.73 -8.71
C TYR A 309 14.20 8.66 -7.89
N GLN A 310 14.63 8.41 -6.65
CA GLN A 310 13.93 7.48 -5.77
C GLN A 310 12.53 7.98 -5.41
N LEU A 311 12.40 9.26 -5.05
CA LEU A 311 11.10 9.88 -4.76
C LEU A 311 10.19 9.88 -5.99
N TRP A 312 10.76 10.15 -7.17
CA TRP A 312 10.04 10.13 -8.43
C TRP A 312 9.50 8.74 -8.77
N ARG A 313 10.29 7.67 -8.58
CA ARG A 313 9.84 6.29 -8.83
C ARG A 313 8.76 5.86 -7.84
N GLU A 314 8.91 6.20 -6.57
CA GLU A 314 7.90 5.98 -5.54
C GLU A 314 6.56 6.63 -5.92
N GLU A 315 6.60 7.86 -6.45
CA GLU A 315 5.41 8.54 -6.91
C GLU A 315 4.72 7.85 -8.09
N LYS A 316 5.46 7.14 -8.95
CA LYS A 316 4.83 6.34 -10.02
C LYS A 316 3.97 5.20 -9.46
N VAL A 317 4.40 4.59 -8.36
CA VAL A 317 3.63 3.56 -7.66
C VAL A 317 2.43 4.18 -6.94
N ASN A 318 2.65 5.25 -6.17
CA ASN A 318 1.59 5.96 -5.45
C ASN A 318 0.47 6.41 -6.38
N ARG A 319 0.83 6.96 -7.54
CA ARG A 319 -0.13 7.44 -8.53
C ARG A 319 -1.02 6.32 -9.08
N VAL A 320 -0.48 5.11 -9.29
CA VAL A 320 -1.31 3.97 -9.73
C VAL A 320 -2.32 3.59 -8.66
N VAL A 321 -1.91 3.51 -7.40
CA VAL A 321 -2.82 3.20 -6.28
C VAL A 321 -3.90 4.27 -6.15
N ALA A 322 -3.52 5.55 -6.21
CA ALA A 322 -4.44 6.67 -6.12
C ALA A 322 -5.45 6.71 -7.28
N GLU A 323 -5.01 6.46 -8.52
CA GLU A 323 -5.89 6.45 -9.69
C GLU A 323 -6.81 5.21 -9.69
N VAL A 324 -6.35 4.05 -9.20
CA VAL A 324 -7.22 2.87 -8.99
C VAL A 324 -8.28 3.17 -7.94
N ALA A 325 -7.90 3.74 -6.79
CA ALA A 325 -8.85 4.14 -5.75
C ALA A 325 -9.86 5.17 -6.26
N ALA A 326 -9.41 6.16 -7.04
CA ALA A 326 -10.27 7.14 -7.67
C ALA A 326 -11.26 6.48 -8.65
N LEU A 327 -10.77 5.58 -9.51
CA LEU A 327 -11.61 4.81 -10.44
C LEU A 327 -12.69 4.03 -9.67
N MET A 328 -12.33 3.29 -8.62
CA MET A 328 -13.30 2.55 -7.80
C MET A 328 -14.35 3.47 -7.18
N ARG A 329 -13.94 4.62 -6.65
CA ARG A 329 -14.87 5.63 -6.09
C ARG A 329 -15.84 6.21 -7.11
N THR A 330 -15.48 6.24 -8.41
CA THR A 330 -16.43 6.65 -9.46
C THR A 330 -17.56 5.64 -9.68
N LYS A 331 -17.32 4.37 -9.32
CA LYS A 331 -18.30 3.28 -9.44
C LYS A 331 -19.14 3.15 -8.18
N SER A 332 -18.50 3.09 -7.02
CA SER A 332 -19.19 3.08 -5.72
C SER A 332 -18.26 3.53 -4.60
N ARG A 333 -18.79 4.30 -3.65
CA ARG A 333 -18.06 4.70 -2.43
C ARG A 333 -17.98 3.59 -1.39
N GLN A 334 -18.65 2.47 -1.62
CA GLN A 334 -18.63 1.30 -0.74
C GLN A 334 -17.50 0.33 -1.08
N LEU A 335 -16.94 0.40 -2.31
CA LEU A 335 -15.81 -0.43 -2.70
C LEU A 335 -14.59 -0.10 -1.85
N SER A 336 -14.02 -1.12 -1.21
CA SER A 336 -12.77 -0.97 -0.47
C SER A 336 -11.55 -1.36 -1.31
N LEU A 337 -10.43 -0.68 -1.10
CA LEU A 337 -9.16 -1.01 -1.73
C LEU A 337 -8.20 -1.55 -0.67
N SER A 338 -7.69 -2.76 -0.90
CA SER A 338 -6.69 -3.42 -0.07
C SER A 338 -5.40 -3.67 -0.86
N ALA A 339 -4.27 -3.81 -0.17
CA ALA A 339 -2.97 -3.98 -0.80
C ALA A 339 -2.03 -4.91 0.00
N ALA A 340 -1.33 -5.80 -0.70
CA ALA A 340 -0.21 -6.56 -0.15
C ALA A 340 1.04 -5.68 -0.05
N THR A 341 1.42 -5.33 1.17
CA THR A 341 2.57 -4.48 1.46
C THR A 341 3.59 -5.18 2.36
N PHE A 342 4.84 -4.77 2.25
CA PHE A 342 5.86 -5.25 3.18
C PHE A 342 5.72 -4.57 4.53
N ARG A 343 5.81 -5.38 5.60
CA ARG A 343 5.50 -4.99 6.99
C ARG A 343 6.21 -3.74 7.50
N SER A 344 7.44 -3.49 7.04
CA SER A 344 8.27 -2.39 7.54
C SER A 344 8.15 -1.24 6.57
N GLU A 345 7.68 -0.08 7.02
CA GLU A 345 7.58 1.14 6.21
C GLU A 345 8.92 1.48 5.55
N SER A 346 10.01 1.48 6.32
CA SER A 346 11.34 1.82 5.80
C SER A 346 11.81 0.82 4.74
N TYR A 347 11.57 -0.48 4.95
CA TYR A 347 11.91 -1.51 3.96
C TYR A 347 11.01 -1.43 2.72
N SER A 348 9.69 -1.36 2.92
CA SER A 348 8.66 -1.27 1.88
C SER A 348 8.93 -0.09 0.95
N ARG A 349 9.22 1.08 1.53
CA ARG A 349 9.54 2.29 0.77
C ARG A 349 10.90 2.21 0.07
N LYS A 350 11.97 1.84 0.79
CA LYS A 350 13.34 1.91 0.23
C LYS A 350 13.63 0.80 -0.77
N GLN A 351 13.10 -0.40 -0.55
CA GLN A 351 13.44 -1.59 -1.33
C GLN A 351 12.36 -1.96 -2.35
N LYS A 352 11.09 -1.64 -2.07
CA LYS A 352 9.95 -2.03 -2.93
C LYS A 352 9.23 -0.83 -3.55
N LEU A 353 9.61 0.39 -3.16
CA LEU A 353 8.98 1.65 -3.61
C LEU A 353 7.47 1.68 -3.29
N GLN A 354 7.08 1.01 -2.22
CA GLN A 354 5.74 1.02 -1.67
C GLN A 354 5.70 2.02 -0.52
N ASN A 355 5.04 3.16 -0.72
CA ASN A 355 4.86 4.15 0.34
C ASN A 355 3.40 4.17 0.84
N TRP A 356 2.98 3.05 1.42
CA TRP A 356 1.60 2.82 1.83
C TRP A 356 1.06 3.79 2.89
N ARG A 357 1.95 4.50 3.62
CA ARG A 357 1.53 5.55 4.56
C ARG A 357 0.93 6.77 3.85
N HIS A 358 1.15 6.93 2.55
CA HIS A 358 0.60 8.02 1.74
C HIS A 358 -0.54 7.56 0.83
N TRP A 359 -1.03 6.32 1.00
CA TRP A 359 -2.16 5.79 0.25
C TRP A 359 -3.44 6.00 1.06
N ASP A 360 -3.93 7.25 1.08
CA ASP A 360 -5.18 7.63 1.77
C ASP A 360 -6.42 7.60 0.83
#